data_AF-A0A845TWL0-F1
#
_entry.id   AF-A0A845TWL0-F1
#
_cell.length_a   1.000
_cell.length_b   1.000
_cell.length_c   1.000
_cell.angle_alpha   90.00
_cell.angle_beta   90.00
_cell.angle_gamma   90.00
#
_symmetry.space_group_name_H-M   'P 1'
#
loop_
_entity.id
_entity.type
_entity.pdbx_description
1 polymer ?
#
loop_
_entity_poly.entity_id
_entity_poly.type
_entity_poly.pdbx_seq_one_letter_code
_entity_poly.pdbx_strand_id
1 'polypeptide(L)'
;MPQISNLSRNQYKKIVVLHNEFHDLGTPLQRDDVNGKFTPTPYSPGATDSTASVQSPTGKVPMRVSCDGHLHPSGYHQKGPTLLKMIQMANENNVKNFVAMRIPTNVISLQSDRRYMDMATSCGETYYLEPSMFNNDDTLSREKILEMKKKVELYVNSEVDWVQAAEYNKLTDDQKERIDLSITGLHLGDPRAHFSLFQKIADNDVPFSLVGEVTLAKEIVMHLLPHESQAHLKSHIKPFCTLIEMVGLTGMPMTLHCDVDTAIPEDIRPGHPSNLNGMMRLLGDGQVEDTTIIWAHFGGISRFGPVPEKHYDNIDSMLHRFPNLMIDLSWSRIASKLDPDKVAAVINNHPERFIMGSDALAPHDAQVLGQTYAIYDAPDGLFKKLSEDVLQKILVTNYERVIRGGREHCKKFKQHILPGMTDLLSNPAADNLRPKELRRWMLAEYEEKDPDYFLELSKEITNRDLARKDAKGYVNEKGELLTSSSEGAQSPVSTASQLNRQLSSLDIPSRTATASLASRSDRRHRQHHHGHEQDARPARHQEPRASSIGRGQIRSKGRNWVP
;
A
#
# COMPACT_ATOMS: atom_id res chain seq x y z
N MET A 1 -27.08 34.57 -20.56
CA MET A 1 -25.69 34.03 -20.59
C MET A 1 -25.70 32.80 -21.49
N PRO A 2 -24.94 32.77 -22.60
CA PRO A 2 -25.15 31.80 -23.66
C PRO A 2 -24.47 30.45 -23.37
N GLN A 3 -25.08 29.40 -23.91
CA GLN A 3 -24.60 28.02 -23.94
C GLN A 3 -23.33 27.88 -24.79
N ILE A 4 -22.39 27.07 -24.33
CA ILE A 4 -21.30 26.55 -25.17
C ILE A 4 -21.49 25.04 -25.27
N SER A 5 -22.04 24.62 -26.40
CA SER A 5 -21.99 23.25 -26.91
C SER A 5 -20.96 23.16 -28.03
N ASN A 6 -20.35 21.99 -28.17
CA ASN A 6 -19.57 21.50 -29.31
C ASN A 6 -18.17 22.10 -29.56
N LEU A 7 -17.13 21.40 -29.09
CA LEU A 7 -15.80 21.44 -29.72
C LEU A 7 -15.48 20.07 -30.31
N SER A 8 -15.08 20.06 -31.58
CA SER A 8 -14.84 18.87 -32.40
C SER A 8 -13.40 18.34 -32.26
N ARG A 9 -13.23 17.03 -32.51
CA ARG A 9 -11.97 16.24 -32.43
C ARG A 9 -10.75 16.82 -33.19
N ASN A 10 -10.89 17.88 -33.98
CA ASN A 10 -9.79 18.47 -34.76
C ASN A 10 -9.01 19.59 -34.04
N GLN A 11 -9.43 20.05 -32.85
CA GLN A 11 -8.64 21.03 -32.09
C GLN A 11 -7.57 20.42 -31.17
N TYR A 12 -7.67 19.12 -30.83
CA TYR A 12 -6.62 18.43 -30.07
C TYR A 12 -5.32 18.23 -30.87
N LYS A 13 -5.37 18.23 -32.21
CA LYS A 13 -4.16 18.10 -33.05
C LYS A 13 -3.33 19.39 -33.17
N LYS A 14 -3.86 20.56 -32.81
CA LYS A 14 -3.10 21.82 -32.84
C LYS A 14 -2.31 22.12 -31.56
N ILE A 15 -2.61 21.44 -30.46
CA ILE A 15 -1.83 21.56 -29.21
C ILE A 15 -0.59 20.65 -29.24
N VAL A 16 -0.62 19.56 -30.01
CA VAL A 16 0.50 18.60 -30.12
C VAL A 16 1.61 19.08 -31.07
N VAL A 17 1.36 20.06 -31.94
CA VAL A 17 2.38 20.57 -32.89
C VAL A 17 3.24 21.69 -32.30
N LEU A 18 2.82 22.35 -31.21
CA LEU A 18 3.64 23.38 -30.54
C LEU A 18 4.69 22.79 -29.58
N HIS A 19 4.70 21.48 -29.36
CA HIS A 19 5.64 20.82 -28.44
C HIS A 19 6.95 20.36 -29.11
N ASN A 20 7.07 20.47 -30.44
CA ASN A 20 8.23 20.00 -31.21
C ASN A 20 9.16 21.12 -31.73
N GLU A 21 8.94 22.39 -31.37
CA GLU A 21 9.82 23.52 -31.77
C GLU A 21 10.65 24.11 -30.61
N PHE A 22 10.87 23.35 -29.52
CA PHE A 22 11.79 23.75 -28.43
C PHE A 22 12.94 22.75 -28.22
N HIS A 23 13.49 22.23 -29.30
CA HIS A 23 14.78 21.52 -29.31
C HIS A 23 15.86 22.39 -29.94
N ASP A 24 16.18 23.54 -29.34
CA ASP A 24 17.51 24.16 -29.46
C ASP A 24 17.71 25.32 -28.46
N LEU A 25 17.70 25.02 -27.16
CA LEU A 25 18.19 25.98 -26.15
C LEU A 25 19.36 25.34 -25.40
N GLY A 26 20.54 25.87 -25.70
CA GLY A 26 21.83 25.39 -25.22
C GLY A 26 22.01 25.43 -23.70
N THR A 27 23.09 24.78 -23.29
CA THR A 27 23.68 24.73 -21.94
C THR A 27 23.60 26.08 -21.21
N PRO A 28 23.28 26.12 -19.90
CA PRO A 28 23.27 27.37 -19.16
C PRO A 28 24.70 27.88 -18.99
N LEU A 29 25.00 29.03 -19.59
CA LEU A 29 26.22 29.79 -19.33
C LEU A 29 25.96 30.75 -18.18
N GLN A 30 26.72 30.63 -17.09
CA GLN A 30 26.74 31.65 -16.04
C GLN A 30 27.77 32.73 -16.39
N ARG A 31 27.39 33.99 -16.19
CA ARG A 31 28.20 35.16 -16.51
C ARG A 31 28.94 35.56 -15.25
N ASP A 32 30.23 35.27 -15.18
CA ASP A 32 31.11 35.91 -14.20
C ASP A 32 31.51 37.30 -14.73
N ASP A 33 31.20 38.27 -13.91
CA ASP A 33 31.65 39.64 -13.94
C ASP A 33 33.18 39.67 -13.78
N VAL A 34 33.81 40.50 -14.63
CA VAL A 34 35.26 40.71 -14.77
C VAL A 34 35.95 39.76 -15.78
N ASN A 35 36.01 40.21 -17.03
CA ASN A 35 36.79 39.71 -18.18
C ASN A 35 36.20 38.52 -18.97
N GLY A 36 35.31 38.83 -19.91
CA GLY A 36 34.57 37.89 -20.76
C GLY A 36 35.40 36.95 -21.66
N LYS A 37 35.89 35.85 -21.07
CA LYS A 37 36.27 34.62 -21.77
C LYS A 37 35.55 33.43 -21.17
N PHE A 38 34.86 32.66 -22.02
CA PHE A 38 34.25 31.38 -21.65
C PHE A 38 35.31 30.29 -21.58
N THR A 39 35.38 29.55 -20.48
CA THR A 39 36.12 28.28 -20.39
C THR A 39 35.20 27.20 -19.81
N PRO A 40 35.25 25.95 -20.32
CA PRO A 40 34.50 24.84 -19.73
C PRO A 40 35.18 24.40 -18.43
N THR A 41 34.46 24.42 -17.31
CA THR A 41 34.92 23.78 -16.07
C THR A 41 34.50 22.31 -16.06
N PRO A 42 35.43 21.35 -15.88
CA PRO A 42 35.07 19.97 -15.62
C PRO A 42 34.48 19.87 -14.21
N TYR A 43 33.27 19.30 -14.13
CA TYR A 43 32.63 18.91 -12.88
C TYR A 43 33.53 17.91 -12.15
N SER A 44 34.08 18.32 -11.00
CA SER A 44 34.74 17.41 -10.06
C SER A 44 33.71 16.97 -9.01
N PRO A 45 33.40 15.67 -8.89
CA PRO A 45 32.62 15.18 -7.76
C PRO A 45 33.42 15.43 -6.48
N GLY A 46 32.78 16.11 -5.53
CA GLY A 46 33.35 16.41 -4.22
C GLY A 46 33.82 15.15 -3.50
N ALA A 47 34.91 15.31 -2.76
CA ALA A 47 35.67 14.27 -2.08
C ALA A 47 34.80 13.28 -1.30
N THR A 48 34.94 12.00 -1.64
CA THR A 48 34.57 10.86 -0.82
C THR A 48 35.59 10.73 0.31
N ASP A 49 35.21 11.07 1.54
CA ASP A 49 35.97 10.63 2.71
C ASP A 49 35.41 9.32 3.25
N SER A 50 36.32 8.35 3.28
CA SER A 50 36.18 6.97 3.68
C SER A 50 36.00 6.81 5.19
N THR A 51 35.03 5.99 5.61
CA THR A 51 35.10 4.98 6.70
C THR A 51 33.73 4.29 6.76
N ALA A 52 33.51 2.99 6.55
CA ALA A 52 34.35 1.81 6.52
C ALA A 52 34.34 1.13 5.14
N SER A 53 35.53 0.80 4.62
CA SER A 53 35.67 -0.04 3.45
C SER A 53 35.33 -1.49 3.83
N VAL A 54 34.10 -1.92 3.53
CA VAL A 54 33.87 -3.34 3.30
C VAL A 54 34.59 -3.66 2.00
N GLN A 55 35.73 -4.36 2.08
CA GLN A 55 36.40 -4.88 0.89
C GLN A 55 35.40 -5.79 0.17
N SER A 56 35.02 -5.38 -1.04
CA SER A 56 34.19 -6.21 -1.91
C SER A 56 34.99 -7.47 -2.28
N PRO A 57 34.43 -8.68 -2.11
CA PRO A 57 35.10 -9.88 -2.59
C PRO A 57 35.21 -9.78 -4.11
N THR A 58 36.45 -9.77 -4.60
CA THR A 58 36.85 -9.73 -6.01
C THR A 58 36.61 -11.09 -6.69
N GLY A 59 35.36 -11.52 -6.66
CA GLY A 59 34.84 -12.67 -7.38
C GLY A 59 33.32 -12.60 -7.34
N LYS A 60 32.68 -12.30 -8.47
CA LYS A 60 31.21 -12.35 -8.56
C LYS A 60 30.79 -13.82 -8.41
N VAL A 61 30.46 -14.23 -7.18
CA VAL A 61 29.66 -15.43 -6.96
C VAL A 61 28.35 -15.20 -7.73
N PRO A 62 27.90 -16.13 -8.58
CA PRO A 62 26.62 -15.97 -9.27
C PRO A 62 25.52 -15.81 -8.22
N MET A 63 24.85 -14.65 -8.20
CA MET A 63 23.71 -14.45 -7.31
C MET A 63 22.62 -15.46 -7.65
N ARG A 64 21.90 -15.94 -6.63
CA ARG A 64 20.78 -16.87 -6.80
C ARG A 64 19.67 -16.23 -7.64
N VAL A 65 18.93 -17.03 -8.38
CA VAL A 65 17.74 -16.53 -9.10
C VAL A 65 16.75 -16.02 -8.08
N SER A 66 16.27 -14.79 -8.25
CA SER A 66 15.32 -14.17 -7.34
C SER A 66 14.26 -13.36 -8.06
N CYS A 67 13.21 -12.99 -7.34
CA CYS A 67 12.24 -12.01 -7.70
C CYS A 67 12.29 -10.87 -6.66
N ASP A 68 12.12 -9.64 -7.10
CA ASP A 68 12.19 -8.44 -6.27
C ASP A 68 10.80 -7.87 -6.03
N GLY A 69 10.24 -8.10 -4.85
CA GLY A 69 8.91 -7.65 -4.44
C GLY A 69 8.79 -6.16 -4.14
N HIS A 70 9.89 -5.41 -4.09
CA HIS A 70 9.89 -4.03 -3.62
C HIS A 70 11.04 -3.25 -4.25
N LEU A 71 10.76 -2.44 -5.26
CA LEU A 71 11.77 -1.68 -5.98
C LEU A 71 11.18 -0.41 -6.58
N HIS A 72 11.92 0.70 -6.50
CA HIS A 72 11.45 2.02 -6.90
C HIS A 72 12.18 2.55 -8.15
N PRO A 73 11.54 2.56 -9.34
CA PRO A 73 12.16 3.08 -10.56
C PRO A 73 12.43 4.59 -10.51
N SER A 74 11.76 5.31 -9.63
CA SER A 74 11.90 6.76 -9.49
C SER A 74 11.93 7.18 -8.04
N GLY A 75 12.69 8.24 -7.76
CA GLY A 75 12.71 8.88 -6.45
C GLY A 75 11.56 9.88 -6.28
N TYR A 76 11.64 10.68 -5.23
CA TYR A 76 10.64 11.71 -4.85
C TYR A 76 10.45 12.84 -5.87
N HIS A 77 11.29 12.90 -6.90
CA HIS A 77 11.21 13.85 -8.02
C HIS A 77 10.62 13.22 -9.28
N GLN A 78 10.15 11.98 -9.19
CA GLN A 78 9.66 11.19 -10.31
C GLN A 78 10.70 10.94 -11.42
N LYS A 79 11.98 11.17 -11.08
CA LYS A 79 13.16 10.88 -11.91
C LYS A 79 13.82 9.59 -11.47
N GLY A 80 14.39 8.87 -12.43
CA GLY A 80 15.13 7.64 -12.22
C GLY A 80 15.38 6.91 -13.53
N PRO A 81 15.98 5.71 -13.49
CA PRO A 81 16.17 4.86 -14.65
C PRO A 81 14.84 4.50 -15.33
N THR A 82 14.89 4.26 -16.64
CA THR A 82 13.74 3.69 -17.36
C THR A 82 13.50 2.24 -16.97
N LEU A 83 12.28 1.73 -17.13
CA LEU A 83 11.95 0.32 -16.91
C LEU A 83 12.86 -0.64 -17.71
N LEU A 84 13.26 -0.25 -18.93
CA LEU A 84 14.22 -1.04 -19.70
C LEU A 84 15.60 -1.09 -19.02
N LYS A 85 16.07 0.04 -18.49
CA LYS A 85 17.33 0.07 -17.74
C LYS A 85 17.22 -0.73 -16.45
N MET A 86 16.06 -0.72 -15.79
CA MET A 86 15.79 -1.57 -14.62
C MET A 86 15.89 -3.06 -14.95
N ILE A 87 15.34 -3.51 -16.09
CA ILE A 87 15.50 -4.90 -16.55
C ILE A 87 16.97 -5.27 -16.72
N GLN A 88 17.80 -4.36 -17.27
CA GLN A 88 19.23 -4.61 -17.43
C GLN A 88 19.93 -4.79 -16.07
N MET A 89 19.66 -3.90 -15.12
CA MET A 89 20.22 -4.00 -13.77
C MET A 89 19.74 -5.27 -13.04
N ALA A 90 18.47 -5.65 -13.22
CA ALA A 90 17.89 -6.87 -12.68
C ALA A 90 18.60 -8.13 -13.24
N ASN A 91 18.89 -8.16 -14.55
CA ASN A 91 19.65 -9.26 -15.17
C ASN A 91 21.05 -9.40 -14.58
N GLU A 92 21.76 -8.29 -14.36
CA GLU A 92 23.09 -8.29 -13.76
C GLU A 92 23.10 -8.83 -12.32
N ASN A 93 21.93 -8.83 -11.65
CA ASN A 93 21.72 -9.34 -10.30
C ASN A 93 20.96 -10.67 -10.25
N ASN A 94 20.73 -11.33 -11.39
CA ASN A 94 19.94 -12.56 -11.49
C ASN A 94 18.49 -12.43 -10.92
N VAL A 95 17.94 -11.22 -10.96
CA VAL A 95 16.56 -10.93 -10.60
C VAL A 95 15.67 -11.23 -11.81
N LYS A 96 14.98 -12.36 -11.77
CA LYS A 96 14.05 -12.86 -12.79
C LYS A 96 12.85 -11.95 -12.95
N ASN A 97 12.21 -11.50 -11.88
CA ASN A 97 11.05 -10.62 -11.95
C ASN A 97 11.16 -9.52 -10.90
N PHE A 98 10.58 -8.36 -11.14
CA PHE A 98 10.54 -7.31 -10.14
C PHE A 98 9.25 -6.51 -10.19
N VAL A 99 8.82 -6.05 -9.02
CA VAL A 99 7.80 -5.02 -8.92
C VAL A 99 8.41 -3.69 -9.29
N ALA A 100 7.74 -2.95 -10.16
CA ALA A 100 8.04 -1.54 -10.38
C ALA A 100 7.06 -0.70 -9.55
N MET A 101 7.57 -0.04 -8.51
CA MET A 101 6.77 0.73 -7.55
C MET A 101 7.19 2.19 -7.58
N ARG A 102 6.48 3.06 -8.32
CA ARG A 102 6.82 4.49 -8.28
C ARG A 102 6.44 5.08 -6.94
N ILE A 103 7.28 5.95 -6.40
CA ILE A 103 6.94 6.66 -5.17
C ILE A 103 5.81 7.67 -5.44
N PRO A 104 4.71 7.64 -4.69
CA PRO A 104 3.57 8.51 -4.92
C PRO A 104 3.69 9.87 -4.23
N THR A 105 4.80 10.17 -3.56
CA THR A 105 5.00 11.45 -2.87
C THR A 105 5.94 12.36 -3.65
N ASN A 106 5.53 13.61 -3.80
CA ASN A 106 6.36 14.67 -4.34
C ASN A 106 6.67 15.71 -3.27
N VAL A 107 7.81 16.37 -3.44
CA VAL A 107 8.31 17.43 -2.55
C VAL A 107 7.94 18.80 -3.12
N ILE A 108 7.28 19.64 -2.32
CA ILE A 108 7.02 21.05 -2.61
C ILE A 108 7.91 21.90 -1.70
N SER A 109 8.68 22.81 -2.30
CA SER A 109 9.36 23.87 -1.53
C SER A 109 8.35 24.94 -1.11
N LEU A 110 8.32 25.25 0.19
CA LEU A 110 7.55 26.37 0.75
C LEU A 110 8.35 27.68 0.76
N GLN A 111 9.61 27.64 0.32
CA GLN A 111 10.50 28.79 0.22
C GLN A 111 10.73 29.17 -1.24
N SER A 112 10.88 30.47 -1.51
CA SER A 112 11.24 31.00 -2.83
C SER A 112 12.70 30.76 -3.22
N ASP A 113 13.47 30.10 -2.35
CA ASP A 113 14.89 29.86 -2.53
C ASP A 113 15.14 28.63 -3.42
N ARG A 114 15.90 28.84 -4.51
CA ARG A 114 16.32 27.80 -5.46
C ARG A 114 16.99 26.62 -4.79
N ARG A 115 17.66 26.79 -3.65
CA ARG A 115 18.33 25.68 -2.94
C ARG A 115 17.37 24.60 -2.45
N TYR A 116 16.11 24.92 -2.20
CA TYR A 116 15.07 23.93 -1.85
C TYR A 116 14.40 23.33 -3.09
N MET A 117 14.48 24.02 -4.23
CA MET A 117 14.26 23.40 -5.53
C MET A 117 15.42 22.45 -5.90
N ASP A 118 16.64 22.70 -5.41
CA ASP A 118 17.83 21.87 -5.62
C ASP A 118 17.96 20.73 -4.58
N MET A 119 17.45 20.89 -3.36
CA MET A 119 17.13 19.74 -2.48
C MET A 119 16.11 18.82 -3.15
N ALA A 120 15.24 19.39 -3.99
CA ALA A 120 14.41 18.64 -4.89
C ALA A 120 15.16 18.04 -6.12
N THR A 121 16.50 17.96 -6.08
CA THR A 121 17.35 17.32 -7.10
C THR A 121 18.23 16.19 -6.56
N SER A 122 18.43 16.07 -5.25
CA SER A 122 19.15 14.93 -4.67
C SER A 122 18.23 13.71 -4.59
N CYS A 123 18.22 12.89 -5.64
CA CYS A 123 17.76 11.50 -5.52
C CYS A 123 18.87 10.72 -4.78
N GLY A 124 18.75 10.60 -3.46
CA GLY A 124 19.80 9.99 -2.64
C GLY A 124 19.46 9.91 -1.16
N GLU A 125 20.47 9.56 -0.36
CA GLU A 125 20.37 9.19 1.06
C GLU A 125 19.78 10.26 1.98
N THR A 126 19.53 11.48 1.51
CA THR A 126 19.06 12.62 2.31
C THR A 126 17.56 12.58 2.63
N TYR A 127 16.76 11.72 1.98
CA TYR A 127 15.40 11.30 2.41
C TYR A 127 14.52 12.44 2.99
N TYR A 128 14.03 13.32 2.10
CA TYR A 128 13.23 14.52 2.43
C TYR A 128 13.89 15.57 3.34
N LEU A 129 15.11 15.32 3.83
CA LEU A 129 15.88 16.25 4.65
C LEU A 129 16.85 17.06 3.81
N GLU A 130 17.17 18.25 4.30
CA GLU A 130 18.29 19.03 3.76
C GLU A 130 19.61 18.31 4.05
N PRO A 131 20.57 18.27 3.11
CA PRO A 131 21.88 17.67 3.35
C PRO A 131 22.56 18.20 4.63
N SER A 132 22.35 19.48 4.99
CA SER A 132 22.89 20.08 6.22
C SER A 132 22.25 19.57 7.51
N MET A 133 21.04 18.98 7.43
CA MET A 133 20.36 18.33 8.56
C MET A 133 20.68 16.83 8.65
N PHE A 134 21.36 16.33 7.62
CA PHE A 134 21.90 14.99 7.57
C PHE A 134 23.22 14.95 8.36
N ASN A 135 23.12 14.78 9.67
CA ASN A 135 24.27 14.42 10.48
C ASN A 135 24.49 12.91 10.37
N ASN A 136 25.74 12.45 10.47
CA ASN A 136 26.13 11.04 10.44
C ASN A 136 25.48 10.16 11.54
N ASP A 137 24.76 10.77 12.48
CA ASP A 137 24.18 10.08 13.63
C ASP A 137 22.82 9.41 13.36
N ASP A 138 22.26 9.48 12.14
CA ASP A 138 21.00 8.82 11.76
C ASP A 138 19.84 9.07 12.77
N THR A 139 19.80 10.24 13.44
CA THR A 139 18.74 10.59 14.40
C THR A 139 17.81 11.70 13.88
N LEU A 140 16.51 11.47 14.06
CA LEU A 140 15.44 12.44 13.79
C LEU A 140 15.02 13.10 15.13
N SER A 141 14.95 14.44 15.19
CA SER A 141 14.47 15.16 16.37
C SER A 141 13.22 15.98 16.05
N ARG A 142 12.48 16.38 17.09
CA ARG A 142 11.31 17.26 16.95
C ARG A 142 11.69 18.60 16.34
N GLU A 143 12.84 19.15 16.71
CA GLU A 143 13.35 20.41 16.17
C GLU A 143 13.59 20.29 14.67
N LYS A 144 14.25 19.21 14.21
CA LYS A 144 14.47 18.94 12.78
C LYS A 144 13.15 18.84 12.01
N ILE A 145 12.17 18.10 12.55
CA ILE A 145 10.85 17.98 11.94
C ILE A 145 10.17 19.37 11.83
N LEU A 146 10.16 20.14 12.92
CA LEU A 146 9.55 21.48 12.94
C LEU A 146 10.26 22.46 12.01
N GLU A 147 11.57 22.33 11.84
CA GLU A 147 12.34 23.12 10.88
C GLU A 147 11.97 22.76 9.44
N MET A 148 11.92 21.46 9.12
CA MET A 148 11.57 20.99 7.79
C MET A 148 10.16 21.35 7.37
N LYS A 149 9.19 21.34 8.30
CA LYS A 149 7.80 21.79 8.04
C LYS A 149 7.70 23.26 7.62
N LYS A 150 8.71 24.09 7.90
CA LYS A 150 8.77 25.50 7.43
C LYS A 150 9.36 25.63 6.03
N LYS A 151 9.99 24.56 5.52
CA LYS A 151 10.79 24.55 4.29
C LYS A 151 10.11 23.75 3.19
N VAL A 152 9.47 22.64 3.55
CA VAL A 152 8.97 21.63 2.62
C VAL A 152 7.58 21.14 3.06
N GLU A 153 6.74 20.86 2.06
CA GLU A 153 5.50 20.08 2.20
C GLU A 153 5.55 18.89 1.23
N LEU A 154 4.93 17.77 1.60
CA LEU A 154 4.72 16.64 0.70
C LEU A 154 3.29 16.61 0.20
N TYR A 155 3.10 16.16 -1.04
CA TYR A 155 1.78 15.85 -1.55
C TYR A 155 1.76 14.50 -2.27
N VAL A 156 0.58 13.88 -2.30
CA VAL A 156 0.35 12.64 -3.04
C VAL A 156 0.18 12.99 -4.52
N ASN A 157 1.13 12.56 -5.34
CA ASN A 157 1.06 12.59 -6.79
C ASN A 157 0.26 11.38 -7.29
N SER A 158 -1.02 11.60 -7.58
CA SER A 158 -1.90 10.57 -8.14
C SER A 158 -1.49 10.13 -9.54
N GLU A 159 -0.69 10.89 -10.27
CA GLU A 159 -0.47 10.66 -11.71
C GLU A 159 0.60 9.60 -12.00
N VAL A 160 1.35 9.16 -10.99
CA VAL A 160 2.51 8.27 -11.14
C VAL A 160 2.16 6.94 -11.82
N ASP A 161 0.96 6.43 -11.60
CA ASP A 161 0.52 5.13 -12.13
C ASP A 161 0.30 5.17 -13.65
N TRP A 162 -0.31 6.25 -14.18
CA TRP A 162 -0.48 6.42 -15.63
C TRP A 162 0.87 6.65 -16.33
N VAL A 163 1.79 7.39 -15.69
CA VAL A 163 3.14 7.58 -16.21
C VAL A 163 3.88 6.24 -16.31
N GLN A 164 3.79 5.41 -15.27
CA GLN A 164 4.42 4.09 -15.28
C GLN A 164 3.78 3.14 -16.30
N ALA A 165 2.46 3.13 -16.42
CA ALA A 165 1.75 2.32 -17.41
C ALA A 165 2.12 2.73 -18.84
N ALA A 166 2.22 4.04 -19.12
CA ALA A 166 2.65 4.55 -20.42
C ALA A 166 4.10 4.17 -20.76
N GLU A 167 4.97 4.07 -19.75
CA GLU A 167 6.35 3.59 -19.92
C GLU A 167 6.38 2.08 -20.20
N TYR A 168 5.64 1.29 -19.42
CA TYR A 168 5.51 -0.16 -19.58
C TYR A 168 4.98 -0.55 -20.98
N ASN A 169 4.03 0.22 -21.52
CA ASN A 169 3.45 -0.04 -22.83
C ASN A 169 4.44 0.12 -24.01
N LYS A 170 5.59 0.76 -23.79
CA LYS A 170 6.66 0.89 -24.79
C LYS A 170 7.57 -0.35 -24.85
N LEU A 171 7.45 -1.26 -23.89
CA LEU A 171 8.28 -2.46 -23.79
C LEU A 171 7.77 -3.58 -24.70
N THR A 172 8.66 -4.51 -25.07
CA THR A 172 8.28 -5.77 -25.74
C THR A 172 7.57 -6.71 -24.78
N ASP A 173 6.89 -7.74 -25.29
CA ASP A 173 6.17 -8.70 -24.45
C ASP A 173 7.10 -9.45 -23.49
N ASP A 174 8.29 -9.86 -23.96
CA ASP A 174 9.31 -10.48 -23.10
C ASP A 174 9.78 -9.54 -21.97
N GLN A 175 9.88 -8.24 -22.24
CA GLN A 175 10.26 -7.23 -21.24
C GLN A 175 9.12 -6.96 -20.26
N LYS A 176 7.88 -6.90 -20.75
CA LYS A 176 6.66 -6.78 -19.94
C LYS A 176 6.50 -7.95 -18.98
N GLU A 177 6.89 -9.16 -19.39
CA GLU A 177 6.86 -10.34 -18.53
C GLU A 177 7.89 -10.28 -17.39
N ARG A 178 8.84 -9.35 -17.43
CA ARG A 178 9.81 -9.14 -16.33
C ARG A 178 9.25 -8.29 -15.19
N ILE A 179 8.19 -7.52 -15.45
CA ILE A 179 7.77 -6.42 -14.59
C ILE A 179 6.34 -6.64 -14.13
N ASP A 180 6.15 -6.54 -12.82
CA ASP A 180 4.83 -6.45 -12.19
C ASP A 180 4.61 -5.00 -11.72
N LEU A 181 3.51 -4.38 -12.17
CA LEU A 181 3.25 -2.96 -11.91
C LEU A 181 2.45 -2.76 -10.63
N SER A 182 2.80 -1.73 -9.88
CA SER A 182 2.03 -1.33 -8.70
C SER A 182 1.21 -0.06 -8.93
N ILE A 183 0.06 0.02 -8.26
CA ILE A 183 -0.69 1.26 -8.05
C ILE A 183 -0.27 1.90 -6.72
N THR A 184 0.34 3.07 -6.74
CA THR A 184 0.80 3.77 -5.53
C THR A 184 0.14 5.13 -5.34
N GLY A 185 -0.33 5.77 -6.41
CA GLY A 185 -0.88 7.14 -6.41
C GLY A 185 -2.28 7.26 -5.81
N LEU A 186 -2.47 6.86 -4.55
CA LEU A 186 -3.76 6.84 -3.84
C LEU A 186 -3.73 7.72 -2.58
N HIS A 187 -4.77 8.53 -2.38
CA HIS A 187 -4.90 9.38 -1.20
C HIS A 187 -5.57 8.59 -0.05
N LEU A 188 -4.79 8.11 0.91
CA LEU A 188 -5.23 7.07 1.84
C LEU A 188 -6.35 7.49 2.81
N GLY A 189 -6.44 8.79 3.12
CA GLY A 189 -7.53 9.32 3.94
C GLY A 189 -8.74 9.83 3.15
N ASP A 190 -8.78 9.68 1.81
CA ASP A 190 -9.98 9.98 1.02
C ASP A 190 -10.96 8.79 1.11
N PRO A 191 -12.20 8.97 1.61
CA PRO A 191 -13.22 7.90 1.63
C PRO A 191 -13.53 7.31 0.24
N ARG A 192 -13.16 8.01 -0.83
CA ARG A 192 -13.34 7.62 -2.24
C ARG A 192 -12.06 7.15 -2.92
N ALA A 193 -10.97 6.91 -2.19
CA ALA A 193 -9.71 6.42 -2.77
C ALA A 193 -9.89 5.16 -3.64
N HIS A 194 -10.88 4.32 -3.31
CA HIS A 194 -11.22 3.13 -4.09
C HIS A 194 -11.78 3.43 -5.49
N PHE A 195 -12.46 4.57 -5.69
CA PHE A 195 -12.84 5.01 -7.05
C PHE A 195 -11.60 5.32 -7.89
N SER A 196 -10.61 5.99 -7.29
CA SER A 196 -9.34 6.26 -7.97
C SER A 196 -8.59 4.97 -8.33
N LEU A 197 -8.58 3.98 -7.41
CA LEU A 197 -8.07 2.64 -7.68
C LEU A 197 -8.73 2.00 -8.92
N PHE A 198 -10.06 1.93 -8.95
CA PHE A 198 -10.77 1.31 -10.07
C PHE A 198 -10.63 2.09 -11.37
N GLN A 199 -10.60 3.43 -11.30
CA GLN A 199 -10.36 4.28 -12.47
C GLN A 199 -8.97 4.01 -13.07
N LYS A 200 -7.94 3.86 -12.25
CA LYS A 200 -6.58 3.52 -12.71
C LYS A 200 -6.55 2.15 -13.40
N ILE A 201 -7.27 1.16 -12.87
CA ILE A 201 -7.38 -0.17 -13.51
C ILE A 201 -8.14 -0.06 -14.84
N ALA A 202 -9.19 0.76 -14.91
CA ALA A 202 -10.00 0.97 -16.11
C ALA A 202 -9.21 1.66 -17.23
N ASP A 203 -8.53 2.77 -16.89
CA ASP A 203 -7.89 3.67 -17.86
C ASP A 203 -6.62 3.09 -18.47
N ASN A 204 -5.94 2.18 -17.76
CA ASN A 204 -4.66 1.65 -18.19
C ASN A 204 -4.82 0.25 -18.74
N ASP A 205 -4.34 0.02 -19.97
CA ASP A 205 -4.30 -1.31 -20.59
C ASP A 205 -3.08 -2.14 -20.14
N VAL A 206 -2.83 -2.13 -18.82
CA VAL A 206 -1.74 -2.86 -18.20
C VAL A 206 -2.30 -3.73 -17.07
N PRO A 207 -1.70 -4.91 -16.83
CA PRO A 207 -2.12 -5.74 -15.72
C PRO A 207 -1.36 -5.34 -14.44
N PHE A 208 -1.97 -4.47 -13.63
CA PHE A 208 -1.45 -4.19 -12.29
C PHE A 208 -1.43 -5.45 -11.44
N SER A 209 -0.45 -5.56 -10.54
CA SER A 209 -0.18 -6.79 -9.79
C SER A 209 -0.36 -6.60 -8.29
N LEU A 210 -0.27 -5.37 -7.80
CA LEU A 210 -0.41 -5.01 -6.39
C LEU A 210 -0.78 -3.53 -6.23
N VAL A 211 -1.14 -3.16 -5.00
CA VAL A 211 -1.25 -1.77 -4.55
C VAL A 211 -0.11 -1.47 -3.57
N GLY A 212 0.48 -0.29 -3.68
CA GLY A 212 1.50 0.22 -2.77
C GLY A 212 2.93 0.08 -3.28
N GLU A 213 3.90 0.75 -2.69
CA GLU A 213 3.90 1.10 -1.29
C GLU A 213 2.96 2.26 -0.97
N VAL A 214 2.04 2.00 -0.04
CA VAL A 214 1.23 3.04 0.60
C VAL A 214 1.83 3.35 1.97
N THR A 215 1.82 4.61 2.37
CA THR A 215 2.50 5.05 3.59
C THR A 215 1.51 5.53 4.66
N LEU A 216 1.43 4.83 5.80
CA LEU A 216 0.57 5.22 6.94
C LEU A 216 1.32 5.98 8.04
N ALA A 217 2.44 5.43 8.49
CA ALA A 217 3.30 6.06 9.50
C ALA A 217 4.73 5.85 9.05
N LYS A 218 5.39 6.91 8.58
CA LYS A 218 6.77 6.84 8.14
C LYS A 218 7.51 8.09 8.58
N GLU A 219 8.41 7.92 9.55
CA GLU A 219 9.41 8.90 10.00
C GLU A 219 8.98 10.37 9.79
N ILE A 220 9.71 11.09 8.94
CA ILE A 220 9.43 12.49 8.61
C ILE A 220 8.28 12.64 7.60
N VAL A 221 8.01 11.63 6.76
CA VAL A 221 6.98 11.69 5.71
C VAL A 221 5.62 12.03 6.28
N MET A 222 5.25 11.36 7.38
CA MET A 222 3.97 11.61 8.03
C MET A 222 3.85 13.02 8.62
N HIS A 223 4.97 13.72 8.86
CA HIS A 223 5.03 15.08 9.40
C HIS A 223 5.00 16.17 8.33
N LEU A 224 5.40 15.83 7.11
CA LEU A 224 5.44 16.75 5.99
C LEU A 224 4.22 16.63 5.07
N LEU A 225 3.45 15.54 5.16
CA LEU A 225 2.14 15.44 4.53
C LEU A 225 1.11 16.32 5.29
N PRO A 226 0.19 17.01 4.60
CA PRO A 226 -0.92 17.73 5.20
C PRO A 226 -1.76 16.81 6.09
N HIS A 227 -1.62 17.00 7.41
CA HIS A 227 -2.11 16.04 8.40
C HIS A 227 -3.63 15.84 8.44
N GLU A 228 -4.42 16.80 7.99
CA GLU A 228 -5.87 16.81 8.23
C GLU A 228 -6.63 15.82 7.34
N SER A 229 -6.05 15.37 6.22
CA SER A 229 -6.74 14.52 5.24
C SER A 229 -6.16 13.12 5.08
N GLN A 230 -5.01 12.80 5.67
CA GLN A 230 -4.33 11.50 5.48
C GLN A 230 -4.73 10.47 6.56
N ALA A 231 -4.81 9.19 6.18
CA ALA A 231 -5.13 8.12 7.12
C ALA A 231 -3.99 7.88 8.13
N HIS A 232 -4.34 7.51 9.36
CA HIS A 232 -3.38 7.26 10.43
C HIS A 232 -3.84 6.14 11.38
N LEU A 233 -2.91 5.36 11.96
CA LEU A 233 -3.24 4.20 12.82
C LEU A 233 -4.00 4.54 14.12
N LYS A 234 -3.98 5.80 14.53
CA LYS A 234 -4.63 6.29 15.76
C LYS A 234 -5.90 7.11 15.47
N SER A 235 -6.12 7.53 14.23
CA SER A 235 -7.18 8.46 13.84
C SER A 235 -7.42 8.40 12.33
N HIS A 236 -8.66 8.57 11.87
CA HIS A 236 -8.95 8.65 10.42
C HIS A 236 -8.54 7.41 9.61
N ILE A 237 -8.51 6.21 10.23
CA ILE A 237 -8.10 4.96 9.56
C ILE A 237 -9.19 4.35 8.66
N LYS A 238 -10.47 4.72 8.86
CA LYS A 238 -11.58 4.04 8.20
C LYS A 238 -11.60 4.17 6.67
N PRO A 239 -11.28 5.32 6.05
CA PRO A 239 -11.07 5.40 4.61
C PRO A 239 -10.04 4.39 4.09
N PHE A 240 -8.95 4.19 4.83
CA PHE A 240 -7.90 3.25 4.48
C PHE A 240 -8.35 1.78 4.62
N CYS A 241 -9.12 1.44 5.66
CA CYS A 241 -9.73 0.11 5.78
C CYS A 241 -10.65 -0.20 4.59
N THR A 242 -11.51 0.75 4.20
CA THR A 242 -12.35 0.62 3.00
C THR A 242 -11.50 0.43 1.74
N LEU A 243 -10.41 1.19 1.59
CA LEU A 243 -9.49 1.02 0.46
C LEU A 243 -8.90 -0.39 0.45
N ILE A 244 -8.40 -0.90 1.57
CA ILE A 244 -7.86 -2.26 1.67
C ILE A 244 -8.92 -3.30 1.29
N GLU A 245 -10.15 -3.16 1.78
CA GLU A 245 -11.25 -4.08 1.44
C GLU A 245 -11.51 -4.11 -0.07
N MET A 246 -11.48 -2.94 -0.71
CA MET A 246 -11.65 -2.79 -2.16
C MET A 246 -10.48 -3.35 -2.96
N VAL A 247 -9.24 -3.20 -2.46
CA VAL A 247 -8.07 -3.89 -3.05
C VAL A 247 -8.27 -5.41 -3.00
N GLY A 248 -8.81 -5.94 -1.90
CA GLY A 248 -9.12 -7.36 -1.76
C GLY A 248 -10.18 -7.89 -2.74
N LEU A 249 -11.01 -7.02 -3.34
CA LEU A 249 -11.94 -7.41 -4.40
C LEU A 249 -11.24 -7.59 -5.75
N THR A 250 -10.14 -6.89 -5.97
CA THR A 250 -9.32 -7.05 -7.19
C THR A 250 -8.44 -8.30 -7.14
N GLY A 251 -8.28 -8.90 -5.95
CA GLY A 251 -7.36 -10.01 -5.67
C GLY A 251 -5.89 -9.60 -5.58
N MET A 252 -5.58 -8.32 -5.71
CA MET A 252 -4.23 -7.79 -5.50
C MET A 252 -3.84 -7.76 -4.01
N PRO A 253 -2.56 -8.00 -3.67
CA PRO A 253 -2.02 -7.67 -2.35
C PRO A 253 -1.79 -6.17 -2.21
N MET A 254 -1.58 -5.71 -0.97
CA MET A 254 -1.17 -4.33 -0.66
C MET A 254 0.17 -4.31 0.09
N THR A 255 1.17 -3.64 -0.46
CA THR A 255 2.43 -3.33 0.24
C THR A 255 2.28 -2.06 1.05
N LEU A 256 2.57 -2.14 2.36
CA LEU A 256 2.38 -1.08 3.33
C LEU A 256 3.70 -0.67 3.97
N HIS A 257 4.03 0.62 3.85
CA HIS A 257 4.97 1.28 4.74
C HIS A 257 4.27 1.68 6.02
N CYS A 258 4.71 1.10 7.12
CA CYS A 258 4.34 1.61 8.43
C CYS A 258 5.46 1.29 9.40
N ASP A 259 6.17 2.30 9.89
CA ASP A 259 7.18 2.07 10.91
C ASP A 259 6.51 1.52 12.18
N VAL A 260 7.08 0.47 12.75
CA VAL A 260 6.56 -0.21 13.96
C VAL A 260 6.69 0.66 15.21
N ASP A 261 7.66 1.56 15.22
CA ASP A 261 7.89 2.54 16.28
C ASP A 261 8.16 3.93 15.71
N THR A 262 8.19 4.92 16.59
CA THR A 262 8.61 6.28 16.28
C THR A 262 10.11 6.35 15.99
N ALA A 263 10.48 7.25 15.09
CA ALA A 263 11.86 7.58 14.78
C ALA A 263 12.44 8.68 15.68
N ILE A 264 11.62 9.26 16.57
CA ILE A 264 12.00 10.32 17.50
C ILE A 264 12.50 9.66 18.80
N PRO A 265 13.80 9.73 19.14
CA PRO A 265 14.37 9.01 20.27
C PRO A 265 13.66 9.27 21.60
N GLU A 266 13.20 10.50 21.83
CA GLU A 266 12.52 10.87 23.09
C GLU A 266 11.13 10.21 23.25
N ASP A 267 10.57 9.68 22.16
CA ASP A 267 9.25 9.04 22.15
C ASP A 267 9.32 7.51 22.15
N ILE A 268 10.52 6.94 21.99
CA ILE A 268 10.73 5.50 22.04
C ILE A 268 10.47 5.01 23.46
N ARG A 269 9.61 4.01 23.58
CA ARG A 269 9.34 3.32 24.84
C ARG A 269 9.82 1.87 24.74
N PRO A 270 10.87 1.48 25.48
CA PRO A 270 11.36 0.11 25.49
C PRO A 270 10.24 -0.91 25.69
N GLY A 271 10.21 -1.95 24.85
CA GLY A 271 9.18 -2.98 24.85
C GLY A 271 7.77 -2.55 24.41
N HIS A 272 7.56 -1.28 24.05
CA HIS A 272 6.24 -0.74 23.71
C HIS A 272 6.25 0.11 22.42
N PRO A 273 6.50 -0.52 21.24
CA PRO A 273 6.56 0.19 19.97
C PRO A 273 5.27 0.97 19.69
N SER A 274 5.42 2.20 19.22
CA SER A 274 4.35 3.20 19.13
C SER A 274 3.20 2.81 18.21
N ASN A 275 3.48 2.02 17.17
CA ASN A 275 2.53 1.71 16.10
C ASN A 275 2.14 0.22 16.05
N LEU A 276 2.84 -0.67 16.76
CA LEU A 276 2.57 -2.11 16.78
C LEU A 276 1.10 -2.43 17.14
N ASN A 277 0.58 -1.83 18.22
CA ASN A 277 -0.83 -2.01 18.60
C ASN A 277 -1.82 -1.50 17.54
N GLY A 278 -1.45 -0.43 16.82
CA GLY A 278 -2.24 0.08 15.70
C GLY A 278 -2.27 -0.89 14.54
N MET A 279 -1.10 -1.45 14.19
CA MET A 279 -0.96 -2.47 13.16
C MET A 279 -1.74 -3.74 13.49
N MET A 280 -1.68 -4.23 14.73
CA MET A 280 -2.48 -5.38 15.16
C MET A 280 -3.99 -5.11 15.08
N ARG A 281 -4.44 -3.91 15.44
CA ARG A 281 -5.86 -3.54 15.29
C ARG A 281 -6.26 -3.44 13.82
N LEU A 282 -5.40 -2.89 12.97
CA LEU A 282 -5.64 -2.82 11.54
C LEU A 282 -5.80 -4.23 10.98
N LEU A 283 -4.80 -5.10 11.13
CA LEU A 283 -4.79 -6.47 10.61
C LEU A 283 -5.91 -7.35 11.17
N GLY A 284 -6.39 -7.06 12.39
CA GLY A 284 -7.52 -7.74 13.00
C GLY A 284 -8.90 -7.19 12.62
N ASP A 285 -8.98 -6.11 11.83
CA ASP A 285 -10.26 -5.56 11.37
C ASP A 285 -10.87 -6.47 10.29
N GLY A 286 -12.15 -6.83 10.44
CA GLY A 286 -12.86 -7.70 9.51
C GLY A 286 -13.04 -7.11 8.09
N GLN A 287 -12.71 -5.85 7.86
CA GLN A 287 -12.67 -5.28 6.51
C GLN A 287 -11.38 -5.64 5.76
N VAL A 288 -10.28 -5.90 6.47
CA VAL A 288 -8.96 -6.10 5.85
C VAL A 288 -8.54 -7.57 5.76
N GLU A 289 -9.28 -8.46 6.43
CA GLU A 289 -8.92 -9.89 6.56
C GLU A 289 -8.86 -10.66 5.24
N ASP A 290 -9.54 -10.16 4.20
CA ASP A 290 -9.56 -10.77 2.87
C ASP A 290 -8.51 -10.17 1.91
N THR A 291 -7.64 -9.28 2.40
CA THR A 291 -6.59 -8.66 1.59
C THR A 291 -5.23 -9.02 2.17
N THR A 292 -4.36 -9.57 1.33
CA THR A 292 -2.96 -9.83 1.71
C THR A 292 -2.24 -8.50 1.91
N ILE A 293 -1.68 -8.29 3.10
CA ILE A 293 -0.89 -7.10 3.45
C ILE A 293 0.57 -7.50 3.53
N ILE A 294 1.42 -6.91 2.69
CA ILE A 294 2.88 -7.07 2.74
C ILE A 294 3.43 -5.89 3.54
N TRP A 295 3.89 -6.15 4.77
CA TRP A 295 4.45 -5.12 5.64
C TRP A 295 5.94 -4.96 5.36
N ALA A 296 6.31 -3.78 4.87
CA ALA A 296 7.64 -3.48 4.39
C ALA A 296 8.71 -3.52 5.50
N HIS A 297 9.93 -3.87 5.11
CA HIS A 297 11.18 -3.82 5.86
C HIS A 297 11.17 -4.59 7.18
N PHE A 298 10.92 -5.89 7.07
CA PHE A 298 10.87 -6.81 8.20
C PHE A 298 9.88 -6.36 9.30
N GLY A 299 8.70 -5.88 8.89
CA GLY A 299 7.66 -5.42 9.80
C GLY A 299 7.89 -4.01 10.33
N GLY A 300 8.26 -3.07 9.44
CA GLY A 300 8.25 -1.65 9.72
C GLY A 300 9.46 -1.14 10.48
N ILE A 301 10.64 -1.74 10.34
CA ILE A 301 11.82 -1.19 11.01
C ILE A 301 12.19 0.14 10.34
N SER A 302 12.30 1.19 11.15
CA SER A 302 12.67 2.53 10.70
C SER A 302 14.17 2.64 10.39
N ARG A 303 14.51 3.57 9.50
CA ARG A 303 15.88 4.02 9.26
C ARG A 303 16.54 4.60 10.50
N PHE A 304 15.84 5.49 11.21
CA PHE A 304 16.44 6.28 12.30
C PHE A 304 16.30 5.60 13.67
N GLY A 305 15.46 4.57 13.77
CA GLY A 305 15.26 3.79 14.99
C GLY A 305 16.13 2.54 15.08
N PRO A 306 16.39 2.04 16.31
CA PRO A 306 16.90 0.69 16.50
C PRO A 306 15.83 -0.35 16.12
N VAL A 307 16.23 -1.62 15.98
CA VAL A 307 15.28 -2.73 15.98
C VAL A 307 14.61 -2.77 17.37
N PRO A 308 13.27 -2.70 17.47
CA PRO A 308 12.61 -2.67 18.78
C PRO A 308 12.88 -3.92 19.62
N GLU A 309 12.78 -3.78 20.94
CA GLU A 309 12.83 -4.95 21.83
C GLU A 309 11.72 -5.95 21.49
N LYS A 310 12.05 -7.25 21.52
CA LYS A 310 11.15 -8.36 21.18
C LYS A 310 10.58 -8.30 19.75
N HIS A 311 11.20 -7.55 18.84
CA HIS A 311 10.70 -7.39 17.47
C HIS A 311 10.50 -8.74 16.77
N TYR A 312 11.48 -9.64 16.81
CA TYR A 312 11.39 -10.96 16.20
C TYR A 312 10.22 -11.80 16.75
N ASP A 313 10.05 -11.82 18.08
CA ASP A 313 8.94 -12.53 18.74
C ASP A 313 7.57 -11.92 18.37
N ASN A 314 7.51 -10.59 18.25
CA ASN A 314 6.31 -9.89 17.82
C ASN A 314 5.95 -10.25 16.37
N ILE A 315 6.94 -10.27 15.46
CA ILE A 315 6.71 -10.66 14.06
C ILE A 315 6.25 -12.12 13.96
N ASP A 316 6.91 -13.04 14.66
CA ASP A 316 6.51 -14.45 14.73
C ASP A 316 5.05 -14.59 15.23
N SER A 317 4.72 -13.93 16.35
CA SER A 317 3.35 -13.94 16.89
C SER A 317 2.32 -13.34 15.93
N MET A 318 2.67 -12.25 15.24
CA MET A 318 1.77 -11.62 14.26
C MET A 318 1.54 -12.50 13.04
N LEU A 319 2.56 -13.20 12.55
CA LEU A 319 2.45 -14.12 11.42
C LEU A 319 1.58 -15.34 11.74
N HIS A 320 1.63 -15.83 12.99
CA HIS A 320 0.68 -16.84 13.49
C HIS A 320 -0.76 -16.31 13.56
N ARG A 321 -0.94 -15.08 14.05
CA ARG A 321 -2.27 -14.51 14.33
C ARG A 321 -3.02 -14.01 13.10
N PHE A 322 -2.31 -13.45 12.13
CA PHE A 322 -2.90 -12.76 10.99
C PHE A 322 -2.53 -13.49 9.70
N PRO A 323 -3.35 -14.41 9.18
CA PRO A 323 -2.99 -15.22 7.99
C PRO A 323 -2.86 -14.40 6.70
N ASN A 324 -3.42 -13.19 6.68
CA ASN A 324 -3.31 -12.25 5.58
C ASN A 324 -2.05 -11.36 5.63
N LEU A 325 -1.22 -11.46 6.67
CA LEU A 325 0.03 -10.70 6.76
C LEU A 325 1.14 -11.33 5.89
N MET A 326 2.04 -10.55 5.36
CA MET A 326 3.32 -10.99 4.82
C MET A 326 4.36 -9.96 5.19
N ILE A 327 5.61 -10.36 5.17
CA ILE A 327 6.73 -9.49 5.50
C ILE A 327 7.63 -9.44 4.28
N ASP A 328 8.04 -8.25 3.84
CA ASP A 328 9.13 -8.17 2.87
C ASP A 328 10.49 -8.08 3.57
N LEU A 329 11.52 -8.56 2.88
CA LEU A 329 12.93 -8.52 3.30
C LEU A 329 13.67 -7.42 2.54
N SER A 330 13.06 -6.24 2.42
CA SER A 330 13.61 -5.16 1.62
C SER A 330 14.51 -4.20 2.39
N TRP A 331 15.25 -3.38 1.64
CA TRP A 331 16.09 -2.27 2.10
C TRP A 331 17.42 -2.67 2.74
N SER A 332 18.52 -2.31 2.08
CA SER A 332 19.89 -2.60 2.54
C SER A 332 20.20 -2.01 3.91
N ARG A 333 19.61 -0.85 4.25
CA ARG A 333 19.71 -0.20 5.57
C ARG A 333 19.07 -1.00 6.69
N ILE A 334 18.02 -1.76 6.40
CA ILE A 334 17.35 -2.61 7.39
C ILE A 334 18.02 -3.98 7.44
N ALA A 335 18.36 -4.54 6.27
CA ALA A 335 19.13 -5.78 6.18
C ALA A 335 20.41 -5.75 7.04
N SER A 336 21.11 -4.62 7.10
CA SER A 336 22.33 -4.46 7.91
C SER A 336 22.10 -4.38 9.41
N LYS A 337 20.87 -4.10 9.88
CA LYS A 337 20.50 -4.03 11.31
C LYS A 337 19.97 -5.36 11.87
N LEU A 338 19.56 -6.26 10.99
CA LEU A 338 18.92 -7.51 11.39
C LEU A 338 19.94 -8.51 11.91
N ASP A 339 19.51 -9.30 12.89
CA ASP A 339 20.22 -10.49 13.38
C ASP A 339 19.86 -11.68 12.47
N PRO A 340 20.79 -12.17 11.62
CA PRO A 340 20.48 -13.19 10.62
C PRO A 340 19.94 -14.50 11.23
N ASP A 341 20.41 -14.89 12.42
CA ASP A 341 19.99 -16.13 13.07
C ASP A 341 18.55 -16.01 13.59
N LYS A 342 18.18 -14.85 14.17
CA LYS A 342 16.80 -14.60 14.60
C LYS A 342 15.84 -14.46 13.43
N VAL A 343 16.24 -13.77 12.36
CA VAL A 343 15.43 -13.69 11.14
C VAL A 343 15.22 -15.08 10.55
N ALA A 344 16.28 -15.89 10.46
CA ALA A 344 16.17 -17.26 9.95
C ALA A 344 15.22 -18.12 10.79
N ALA A 345 15.22 -17.98 12.12
CA ALA A 345 14.28 -18.68 12.99
C ALA A 345 12.82 -18.34 12.66
N VAL A 346 12.49 -17.04 12.53
CA VAL A 346 11.12 -16.60 12.18
C VAL A 346 10.73 -17.07 10.78
N ILE A 347 11.64 -16.98 9.79
CA ILE A 347 11.38 -17.46 8.43
C ILE A 347 11.13 -18.96 8.41
N ASN A 348 11.90 -19.76 9.16
CA ASN A 348 11.70 -21.21 9.22
C ASN A 348 10.35 -21.59 9.85
N ASN A 349 9.82 -20.79 10.78
CA ASN A 349 8.47 -20.97 11.32
C ASN A 349 7.37 -20.60 10.30
N HIS A 350 7.67 -19.70 9.35
CA HIS A 350 6.71 -19.13 8.42
C HIS A 350 7.25 -18.97 6.98
N PRO A 351 7.74 -20.04 6.33
CA PRO A 351 8.50 -19.91 5.08
C PRO A 351 7.69 -19.36 3.91
N GLU A 352 6.36 -19.46 3.96
CA GLU A 352 5.42 -18.96 2.95
C GLU A 352 5.05 -17.47 3.14
N ARG A 353 5.62 -16.78 4.13
CA ARG A 353 5.15 -15.45 4.57
C ARG A 353 6.17 -14.33 4.36
N PHE A 354 7.24 -14.62 3.61
CA PHE A 354 8.32 -13.68 3.32
C PHE A 354 8.54 -13.52 1.81
N ILE A 355 8.78 -12.29 1.38
CA ILE A 355 9.14 -11.95 -0.02
C ILE A 355 10.42 -11.14 -0.01
N MET A 356 11.38 -11.51 -0.87
CA MET A 356 12.59 -10.72 -1.08
C MET A 356 12.28 -9.41 -1.79
N GLY A 357 12.98 -8.33 -1.44
CA GLY A 357 12.93 -7.06 -2.17
C GLY A 357 14.24 -6.29 -2.02
N SER A 358 14.54 -5.36 -2.93
CA SER A 358 15.73 -4.50 -2.79
C SER A 358 15.45 -3.24 -1.98
N ASP A 359 14.25 -2.68 -2.14
CA ASP A 359 13.92 -1.29 -1.86
C ASP A 359 14.95 -0.32 -2.50
N ALA A 360 15.42 -0.67 -3.71
CA ALA A 360 16.35 0.17 -4.43
C ALA A 360 15.65 1.44 -4.90
N LEU A 361 16.05 2.58 -4.32
CA LEU A 361 15.50 3.89 -4.63
C LEU A 361 16.19 4.52 -5.85
N ALA A 362 15.51 4.52 -7.00
CA ALA A 362 16.00 5.08 -8.26
C ALA A 362 17.46 4.67 -8.57
N PRO A 363 17.77 3.36 -8.58
CA PRO A 363 19.14 2.89 -8.70
C PRO A 363 19.78 3.41 -9.98
N HIS A 364 21.03 3.89 -9.89
CA HIS A 364 21.78 4.36 -11.05
C HIS A 364 22.61 3.25 -11.71
N ASP A 365 22.84 2.15 -10.98
CA ASP A 365 23.54 0.97 -11.49
C ASP A 365 23.03 -0.33 -10.83
N ALA A 366 23.52 -1.45 -11.35
CA ALA A 366 23.19 -2.78 -10.85
C ALA A 366 23.72 -3.04 -9.44
N GLN A 367 24.81 -2.40 -9.03
CA GLN A 367 25.36 -2.59 -7.69
C GLN A 367 24.39 -2.05 -6.64
N VAL A 368 23.82 -0.85 -6.85
CA VAL A 368 22.80 -0.26 -5.97
C VAL A 368 21.57 -1.15 -5.85
N LEU A 369 21.06 -1.67 -6.97
CA LEU A 369 19.92 -2.62 -6.96
C LEU A 369 20.24 -3.89 -6.15
N GLY A 370 21.46 -4.42 -6.31
CA GLY A 370 21.91 -5.65 -5.67
C GLY A 370 22.31 -5.55 -4.20
N GLN A 371 22.36 -4.36 -3.59
CA GLN A 371 22.95 -4.18 -2.25
C GLN A 371 22.30 -5.04 -1.17
N THR A 372 20.96 -5.06 -1.12
CA THR A 372 20.21 -5.83 -0.11
C THR A 372 20.48 -7.33 -0.26
N TYR A 373 20.51 -7.84 -1.51
CA TYR A 373 20.85 -9.23 -1.80
C TYR A 373 22.27 -9.58 -1.34
N ALA A 374 23.24 -8.71 -1.61
CA ALA A 374 24.63 -8.92 -1.23
C ALA A 374 24.82 -9.00 0.29
N ILE A 375 24.07 -8.21 1.06
CA ILE A 375 24.08 -8.27 2.54
C ILE A 375 23.57 -9.62 3.03
N TYR A 376 22.44 -10.10 2.49
CA TYR A 376 21.90 -11.39 2.91
C TYR A 376 22.69 -12.60 2.41
N ASP A 377 23.39 -12.50 1.27
CA ASP A 377 24.21 -13.59 0.74
C ASP A 377 25.66 -13.61 1.27
N ALA A 378 26.03 -12.65 2.12
CA ALA A 378 27.34 -12.62 2.78
C ALA A 378 27.63 -13.92 3.57
N PRO A 379 28.90 -14.25 3.88
CA PRO A 379 29.25 -15.51 4.56
C PRO A 379 28.49 -15.80 5.86
N ASP A 380 28.20 -14.76 6.64
CA ASP A 380 27.40 -14.83 7.88
C ASP A 380 25.96 -14.29 7.69
N GLY A 381 25.58 -14.01 6.44
CA GLY A 381 24.31 -13.42 6.06
C GLY A 381 23.14 -14.41 6.13
N LEU A 382 21.93 -13.86 6.10
CA LEU A 382 20.67 -14.60 6.25
C LEU A 382 20.57 -15.81 5.32
N PHE A 383 21.00 -15.69 4.06
CA PHE A 383 20.84 -16.78 3.10
C PHE A 383 21.68 -18.00 3.43
N LYS A 384 22.76 -17.86 4.21
CA LYS A 384 23.57 -19.00 4.66
C LYS A 384 22.94 -19.74 5.85
N LYS A 385 21.90 -19.17 6.46
CA LYS A 385 21.17 -19.72 7.61
C LYS A 385 19.90 -20.49 7.22
N LEU A 386 19.52 -20.45 5.94
CA LEU A 386 18.28 -21.02 5.43
C LEU A 386 18.56 -22.25 4.57
N SER A 387 17.62 -23.20 4.57
CA SER A 387 17.65 -24.33 3.64
C SER A 387 17.32 -23.88 2.21
N GLU A 388 17.72 -24.66 1.21
CA GLU A 388 17.45 -24.33 -0.19
C GLU A 388 15.94 -24.25 -0.51
N ASP A 389 15.11 -25.09 0.12
CA ASP A 389 13.65 -25.03 -0.03
C ASP A 389 13.06 -23.72 0.49
N VAL A 390 13.53 -23.27 1.67
CA VAL A 390 13.09 -22.00 2.26
C VAL A 390 13.60 -20.82 1.44
N LEU A 391 14.84 -20.88 0.96
CA LEU A 391 15.39 -19.87 0.04
C LEU A 391 14.56 -19.75 -1.24
N GLN A 392 14.20 -20.88 -1.87
CA GLN A 392 13.38 -20.88 -3.07
C GLN A 392 12.03 -20.21 -2.84
N LYS A 393 11.42 -20.42 -1.67
CA LYS A 393 10.16 -19.77 -1.30
C LYS A 393 10.30 -18.26 -1.20
N ILE A 394 11.27 -17.77 -0.43
CA ILE A 394 11.44 -16.33 -0.19
C ILE A 394 11.95 -15.57 -1.43
N LEU A 395 12.79 -16.24 -2.24
CA LEU A 395 13.39 -15.62 -3.42
C LEU A 395 12.45 -15.68 -4.62
N VAL A 396 11.57 -16.68 -4.76
CA VAL A 396 10.79 -16.87 -5.99
C VAL A 396 9.33 -17.23 -5.71
N THR A 397 9.06 -18.35 -5.03
CA THR A 397 7.71 -18.95 -5.03
C THR A 397 6.67 -18.05 -4.36
N ASN A 398 7.02 -17.37 -3.26
CA ASN A 398 6.09 -16.47 -2.58
C ASN A 398 5.76 -15.24 -3.42
N TYR A 399 6.75 -14.71 -4.16
CA TYR A 399 6.52 -13.62 -5.11
C TYR A 399 5.56 -14.05 -6.22
N GLU A 400 5.82 -15.22 -6.83
CA GLU A 400 4.99 -15.74 -7.92
C GLU A 400 3.55 -15.99 -7.47
N ARG A 401 3.38 -16.58 -6.27
CA ARG A 401 2.06 -16.85 -5.70
C ARG A 401 1.28 -15.56 -5.36
N VAL A 402 1.95 -14.54 -4.84
CA VAL A 402 1.26 -13.40 -4.20
C VAL A 402 1.21 -12.18 -5.12
N ILE A 403 2.36 -11.74 -5.60
CA ILE A 403 2.46 -10.53 -6.41
C ILE A 403 2.05 -10.85 -7.85
N ARG A 404 2.68 -11.87 -8.46
CA ARG A 404 2.30 -12.27 -9.82
C ARG A 404 0.91 -12.91 -9.86
N GLY A 405 0.50 -13.65 -8.84
CA GLY A 405 -0.89 -14.09 -8.68
C GLY A 405 -1.87 -12.90 -8.69
N GLY A 406 -1.56 -11.82 -7.99
CA GLY A 406 -2.33 -10.57 -7.99
C GLY A 406 -2.53 -9.97 -9.39
N ARG A 407 -1.55 -10.13 -10.30
CA ARG A 407 -1.65 -9.73 -11.71
C ARG A 407 -2.77 -10.45 -12.44
N GLU A 408 -2.85 -11.77 -12.27
CA GLU A 408 -3.87 -12.58 -12.93
C GLU A 408 -5.26 -12.30 -12.33
N HIS A 409 -5.36 -12.17 -11.00
CA HIS A 409 -6.62 -11.76 -10.37
C HIS A 409 -7.10 -10.38 -10.85
N CYS A 410 -6.20 -9.39 -10.95
CA CYS A 410 -6.55 -8.07 -11.43
C CYS A 410 -6.99 -8.08 -12.90
N LYS A 411 -6.36 -8.90 -13.76
CA LYS A 411 -6.81 -9.10 -15.15
C LYS A 411 -8.25 -9.66 -15.18
N LYS A 412 -8.53 -10.70 -14.39
CA LYS A 412 -9.88 -11.30 -14.29
C LYS A 412 -10.90 -10.29 -13.76
N PHE A 413 -10.54 -9.51 -12.75
CA PHE A 413 -11.37 -8.43 -12.23
C PHE A 413 -11.67 -7.39 -13.32
N LYS A 414 -10.65 -6.91 -14.03
CA LYS A 414 -10.82 -5.95 -15.13
C LYS A 414 -11.69 -6.49 -16.25
N GLN A 415 -11.56 -7.77 -16.58
CA GLN A 415 -12.29 -8.42 -17.67
C GLN A 415 -13.76 -8.68 -17.33
N HIS A 416 -14.04 -9.21 -16.14
CA HIS A 416 -15.36 -9.78 -15.83
C HIS A 416 -16.20 -8.88 -14.93
N ILE A 417 -15.57 -8.11 -14.04
CA ILE A 417 -16.22 -7.39 -12.95
C ILE A 417 -16.31 -5.90 -13.24
N LEU A 418 -15.17 -5.27 -13.57
CA LEU A 418 -15.09 -3.83 -13.79
C LEU A 418 -16.09 -3.28 -14.85
N PRO A 419 -16.41 -3.98 -15.96
CA PRO A 419 -17.42 -3.51 -16.91
C PRO A 419 -18.79 -3.31 -16.26
N GLY A 420 -19.19 -4.22 -15.36
CA GLY A 420 -20.44 -4.11 -14.60
C GLY A 420 -20.42 -3.02 -13.52
N MET A 421 -19.24 -2.51 -13.18
CA MET A 421 -19.06 -1.40 -12.24
C MET A 421 -19.00 -0.02 -12.94
N THR A 422 -18.96 0.03 -14.27
CA THR A 422 -18.70 1.29 -15.01
C THR A 422 -19.81 2.32 -14.80
N ASP A 423 -21.06 1.88 -14.69
CA ASP A 423 -22.20 2.75 -14.34
C ASP A 423 -22.07 3.30 -12.92
N LEU A 424 -21.48 2.52 -12.01
CA LEU A 424 -21.24 2.94 -10.63
C LEU A 424 -20.09 3.96 -10.54
N LEU A 425 -19.00 3.77 -11.30
CA LEU A 425 -17.90 4.74 -11.39
C LEU A 425 -18.35 6.08 -12.01
N SER A 426 -19.37 6.03 -12.87
CA SER A 426 -19.89 7.22 -13.57
C SER A 426 -21.05 7.89 -12.84
N ASN A 427 -21.58 7.30 -11.77
CA ASN A 427 -22.75 7.78 -11.05
C ASN A 427 -22.34 8.59 -9.78
N PRO A 428 -22.50 9.92 -9.77
CA PRO A 428 -22.14 10.76 -8.64
C PRO A 428 -23.00 10.55 -7.39
N ALA A 429 -24.09 9.76 -7.48
CA ALA A 429 -24.93 9.38 -6.34
C ALA A 429 -24.62 7.97 -5.79
N ALA A 430 -23.66 7.25 -6.37
CA ALA A 430 -23.27 5.91 -5.93
C ALA A 430 -22.33 5.97 -4.70
N ASP A 431 -22.77 6.61 -3.63
CA ASP A 431 -21.96 6.81 -2.42
C ASP A 431 -21.87 5.55 -1.52
N ASN A 432 -22.59 4.47 -1.84
CA ASN A 432 -22.78 3.33 -0.95
C ASN A 432 -22.38 1.99 -1.59
N LEU A 433 -21.13 1.86 -2.03
CA LEU A 433 -20.57 0.52 -2.24
C LEU A 433 -20.46 -0.20 -0.90
N ARG A 434 -21.44 -1.05 -0.60
CA ARG A 434 -21.36 -1.98 0.52
C ARG A 434 -20.41 -3.11 0.11
N PRO A 435 -19.18 -3.18 0.63
CA PRO A 435 -18.14 -4.00 0.01
C PRO A 435 -18.46 -5.49 0.03
N LYS A 436 -19.16 -5.95 1.09
CA LYS A 436 -19.69 -7.33 1.20
C LYS A 436 -20.71 -7.67 0.12
N GLU A 437 -21.53 -6.72 -0.30
CA GLU A 437 -22.50 -6.94 -1.37
C GLU A 437 -21.82 -6.94 -2.72
N LEU A 438 -20.85 -6.04 -2.91
CA LEU A 438 -20.01 -6.03 -4.09
C LEU A 438 -19.25 -7.35 -4.24
N ARG A 439 -18.70 -7.90 -3.15
CA ARG A 439 -18.06 -9.23 -3.13
C ARG A 439 -19.02 -10.35 -3.54
N ARG A 440 -20.25 -10.36 -3.01
CA ARG A 440 -21.26 -11.39 -3.36
C ARG A 440 -21.65 -11.31 -4.83
N TRP A 441 -21.91 -10.10 -5.32
CA TRP A 441 -22.20 -9.88 -6.72
C TRP A 441 -21.02 -10.31 -7.59
N MET A 442 -19.80 -9.90 -7.24
CA MET A 442 -18.58 -10.27 -7.95
C MET A 442 -18.41 -11.79 -8.07
N LEU A 443 -18.64 -12.54 -6.98
CA LEU A 443 -18.55 -14.00 -7.00
C LEU A 443 -19.59 -14.62 -7.94
N ALA A 444 -20.83 -14.11 -7.96
CA ALA A 444 -21.86 -14.56 -8.89
C ALA A 444 -21.49 -14.24 -10.36
N GLU A 445 -20.90 -13.07 -10.62
CA GLU A 445 -20.41 -12.71 -11.94
C GLU A 445 -19.27 -13.62 -12.42
N TYR A 446 -18.36 -14.01 -11.52
CA TYR A 446 -17.33 -15.01 -11.86
C TYR A 446 -17.95 -16.39 -12.10
N GLU A 447 -18.89 -16.84 -11.28
CA GLU A 447 -19.56 -18.14 -11.48
C GLU A 447 -20.24 -18.22 -12.85
N GLU A 448 -20.85 -17.13 -13.31
CA GLU A 448 -21.50 -17.05 -14.62
C GLU A 448 -20.51 -16.92 -15.78
N LYS A 449 -19.51 -16.04 -15.65
CA LYS A 449 -18.64 -15.63 -16.78
C LYS A 449 -17.33 -16.42 -16.89
N ASP A 450 -16.85 -16.98 -15.79
CA ASP A 450 -15.60 -17.73 -15.70
C ASP A 450 -15.67 -18.78 -14.57
N PRO A 451 -16.44 -19.87 -14.76
CA PRO A 451 -16.72 -20.86 -13.72
C PRO A 451 -15.46 -21.60 -13.22
N ASP A 452 -14.46 -21.77 -14.08
CA ASP A 452 -13.19 -22.40 -13.70
C ASP A 452 -12.42 -21.50 -12.71
N TYR A 453 -12.31 -20.20 -13.02
CA TYR A 453 -11.70 -19.24 -12.12
C TYR A 453 -12.50 -19.06 -10.82
N PHE A 454 -13.85 -19.07 -10.90
CA PHE A 454 -14.70 -19.05 -9.70
C PHE A 454 -14.40 -20.24 -8.77
N LEU A 455 -14.21 -21.44 -9.31
CA LEU A 455 -13.89 -22.63 -8.52
C LEU A 455 -12.50 -22.52 -7.87
N GLU A 456 -11.51 -22.00 -8.59
CA GLU A 456 -10.17 -21.72 -8.07
C GLU A 456 -10.23 -20.71 -6.91
N LEU A 457 -10.83 -19.54 -7.16
CA LEU A 457 -10.99 -18.48 -6.18
C LEU A 457 -11.76 -18.95 -4.93
N SER A 458 -12.79 -19.79 -5.11
CA SER A 458 -13.57 -20.35 -4.00
C SER A 458 -12.73 -21.27 -3.11
N LYS A 459 -11.80 -22.04 -3.69
CA LYS A 459 -10.85 -22.87 -2.92
C LYS A 459 -9.87 -22.00 -2.13
N GLU A 460 -9.35 -20.93 -2.73
CA GLU A 460 -8.47 -19.99 -2.05
C GLU A 460 -9.15 -19.31 -0.86
N ILE A 461 -10.38 -18.82 -1.04
CA ILE A 461 -11.19 -18.22 0.03
C ILE A 461 -11.41 -19.23 1.15
N THR A 462 -11.77 -20.47 0.80
CA THR A 462 -11.99 -21.55 1.79
C THR A 462 -10.72 -21.85 2.59
N ASN A 463 -9.57 -21.97 1.92
CA ASN A 463 -8.29 -22.22 2.58
C ASN A 463 -7.91 -21.08 3.53
N ARG A 464 -8.19 -19.83 3.15
CA ARG A 464 -7.97 -18.66 4.00
C ARG A 464 -8.89 -18.65 5.22
N ASP A 465 -10.16 -19.02 5.05
CA ASP A 465 -11.12 -19.16 6.17
C ASP A 465 -10.68 -20.22 7.18
N LEU A 466 -10.14 -21.34 6.69
CA LEU A 466 -9.58 -22.38 7.54
C LEU A 466 -8.35 -21.88 8.32
N ALA A 467 -7.39 -21.26 7.63
CA ALA A 467 -6.22 -20.66 8.28
C ALA A 467 -6.60 -19.63 9.36
N ARG A 468 -7.65 -18.83 9.13
CA ARG A 468 -8.20 -17.89 10.12
C ARG A 468 -8.79 -18.59 11.35
N LYS A 469 -9.52 -19.69 11.15
CA LYS A 469 -10.10 -20.47 12.27
C LYS A 469 -9.00 -21.06 13.13
N ASP A 470 -7.95 -21.59 12.51
CA ASP A 470 -6.79 -22.14 13.23
C ASP A 470 -6.08 -21.05 14.03
N ALA A 471 -5.88 -19.86 13.44
CA ALA A 471 -5.27 -18.72 14.14
C ALA A 471 -6.08 -18.23 15.36
N LYS A 472 -7.42 -18.27 15.30
CA LYS A 472 -8.29 -17.90 16.42
C LYS A 472 -8.21 -18.86 17.61
N GLY A 473 -7.68 -20.07 17.43
CA GLY A 473 -7.43 -21.02 18.52
C GLY A 473 -6.31 -20.61 19.49
N TYR A 474 -5.52 -19.58 19.17
CA TYR A 474 -4.33 -19.17 19.92
C TYR A 474 -4.52 -17.91 20.79
N VAL A 475 -5.73 -17.37 20.88
CA VAL A 475 -6.04 -16.12 21.60
C VAL A 475 -7.30 -16.28 22.44
N ASN A 476 -7.30 -15.69 23.65
CA ASN A 476 -8.50 -15.59 24.47
C ASN A 476 -9.47 -14.52 23.90
N GLU A 477 -10.68 -14.40 24.46
CA GLU A 477 -11.70 -13.43 24.02
C GLU A 477 -11.25 -11.95 24.10
N LYS A 478 -10.14 -11.66 24.80
CA LYS A 478 -9.54 -10.33 24.92
C LYS A 478 -8.40 -10.08 23.93
N GLY A 479 -8.09 -11.06 23.07
CA GLY A 479 -7.00 -10.97 22.09
C GLY A 479 -5.61 -11.09 22.70
N GLU A 480 -5.51 -11.63 23.91
CA GLU A 480 -4.25 -11.93 24.61
C GLU A 480 -3.79 -13.36 24.30
N LEU A 481 -2.47 -13.57 24.28
CA LEU A 481 -1.85 -14.88 24.05
C LEU A 481 -2.34 -15.90 25.08
N LEU A 482 -2.82 -17.04 24.60
CA LEU A 482 -2.81 -18.26 25.41
C LEU A 482 -1.36 -18.74 25.45
N THR A 483 -0.67 -18.55 26.58
CA THR A 483 0.70 -19.03 26.73
C THR A 483 0.71 -20.55 26.64
N SER A 484 1.57 -21.10 25.78
CA SER A 484 1.86 -22.52 25.70
C SER A 484 2.67 -22.94 26.94
N SER A 485 2.01 -23.08 28.08
CA SER A 485 2.58 -23.77 29.23
C SER A 485 1.75 -25.00 29.57
N SER A 486 2.47 -26.13 29.58
CA SER A 486 2.14 -27.47 30.07
C SER A 486 1.15 -28.34 29.28
N GLU A 487 1.72 -29.39 28.68
CA GLU A 487 1.16 -30.73 28.43
C GLU A 487 -0.13 -30.83 27.61
N GLY A 488 0.02 -31.09 26.29
CA GLY A 488 -1.08 -31.69 25.51
C GLY A 488 -1.15 -31.36 24.02
N ALA A 489 -0.32 -30.48 23.47
CA ALA A 489 -0.38 -30.15 22.05
C ALA A 489 0.19 -31.29 21.18
N GLN A 490 -0.68 -32.18 20.70
CA GLN A 490 -0.33 -33.10 19.62
C GLN A 490 -0.07 -32.29 18.33
N SER A 491 1.10 -32.53 17.72
CA SER A 491 1.49 -31.93 16.45
C SER A 491 0.50 -32.30 15.31
N PRO A 492 -0.01 -31.35 14.51
CA PRO A 492 -0.99 -31.65 13.47
C PRO A 492 -0.29 -32.06 12.17
N VAL A 493 0.04 -33.35 12.04
CA VAL A 493 0.53 -33.95 10.78
C VAL A 493 -0.61 -34.67 10.01
N SER A 494 -1.88 -34.57 10.43
CA SER A 494 -2.96 -35.41 9.86
C SER A 494 -4.06 -34.70 9.03
N THR A 495 -4.11 -33.37 8.98
CA THR A 495 -5.26 -32.63 8.40
C THR A 495 -5.35 -32.68 6.87
N ALA A 496 -4.23 -32.77 6.15
CA ALA A 496 -4.24 -32.81 4.67
C ALA A 496 -4.99 -34.03 4.10
N SER A 497 -4.93 -35.17 4.80
CA SER A 497 -5.63 -36.41 4.39
C SER A 497 -7.13 -36.42 4.70
N GLN A 498 -7.57 -35.56 5.63
CA GLN A 498 -8.98 -35.36 5.96
C GLN A 498 -9.62 -34.30 5.04
N LEU A 499 -8.86 -33.29 4.62
CA LEU A 499 -9.30 -32.25 3.67
C LEU A 499 -9.73 -32.83 2.31
N ASN A 500 -8.94 -33.78 1.76
CA ASN A 500 -9.28 -34.39 0.47
C ASN A 500 -10.56 -35.24 0.51
N ARG A 501 -10.99 -35.72 1.69
CA ARG A 501 -12.24 -36.49 1.85
C ARG A 501 -13.48 -35.61 1.95
N GLN A 502 -13.35 -34.37 2.44
CA GLN A 502 -14.47 -33.42 2.53
C GLN A 502 -14.77 -32.71 1.21
N LEU A 503 -13.75 -32.48 0.38
CA LEU A 503 -13.92 -31.88 -0.96
C LEU A 503 -14.64 -32.81 -1.94
N SER A 504 -14.53 -34.13 -1.76
CA SER A 504 -15.22 -35.14 -2.58
C SER A 504 -16.71 -35.34 -2.24
N SER A 505 -17.25 -34.68 -1.21
CA SER A 505 -18.62 -34.91 -0.70
C SER A 505 -19.57 -33.72 -0.85
N LEU A 506 -19.20 -32.66 -1.58
CA LEU A 506 -20.07 -31.51 -1.82
C LEU A 506 -20.87 -31.70 -3.12
N ASP A 507 -22.09 -32.22 -3.01
CA ASP A 507 -23.12 -32.14 -4.07
C ASP A 507 -23.66 -30.70 -4.14
N ILE A 508 -23.48 -30.04 -5.30
CA ILE A 508 -23.98 -28.69 -5.57
C ILE A 508 -25.38 -28.80 -6.20
N PRO A 509 -26.45 -28.23 -5.61
CA PRO A 509 -27.77 -28.23 -6.24
C PRO A 509 -27.89 -27.12 -7.28
N SER A 510 -28.19 -27.48 -8.53
CA SER A 510 -28.57 -26.52 -9.58
C SER A 510 -29.93 -25.89 -9.29
N ARG A 511 -30.04 -24.56 -9.30
CA ARG A 511 -31.35 -23.89 -9.40
C ARG A 511 -31.32 -22.67 -10.33
N THR A 512 -31.99 -22.85 -11.46
CA THR A 512 -32.56 -21.81 -12.32
C THR A 512 -33.69 -21.07 -11.61
N ALA A 513 -33.60 -19.74 -11.47
CA ALA A 513 -34.77 -18.86 -11.32
C ALA A 513 -34.40 -17.41 -11.68
N THR A 514 -34.82 -16.99 -12.87
CA THR A 514 -34.82 -15.61 -13.36
C THR A 514 -35.78 -14.72 -12.55
N ALA A 515 -35.34 -13.54 -12.12
CA ALA A 515 -36.22 -12.47 -11.65
C ALA A 515 -35.85 -11.13 -12.30
N SER A 516 -36.69 -10.68 -13.23
CA SER A 516 -36.62 -9.37 -13.87
C SER A 516 -37.16 -8.27 -12.94
N LEU A 517 -36.40 -7.20 -12.75
CA LEU A 517 -36.90 -5.94 -12.18
C LEU A 517 -37.08 -4.93 -13.32
N ALA A 518 -38.32 -4.75 -13.75
CA ALA A 518 -38.73 -3.69 -14.66
C ALA A 518 -39.59 -2.65 -13.94
N SER A 519 -39.24 -1.40 -14.20
CA SER A 519 -39.86 -0.11 -13.89
C SER A 519 -41.38 -0.08 -13.67
N ARG A 520 -41.83 0.65 -12.63
CA ARG A 520 -43.19 1.16 -12.52
C ARG A 520 -43.21 2.69 -12.53
N SER A 521 -43.63 3.23 -13.67
CA SER A 521 -44.22 4.56 -13.80
C SER A 521 -45.35 4.46 -14.82
N ASP A 522 -46.61 4.51 -14.41
CA ASP A 522 -47.59 5.49 -14.91
C ASP A 522 -49.03 5.34 -14.36
N ARG A 523 -49.60 6.52 -14.06
CA ARG A 523 -50.98 7.03 -14.19
C ARG A 523 -52.25 6.25 -13.77
N ARG A 524 -52.89 6.83 -12.73
CA ARG A 524 -54.26 7.46 -12.65
C ARG A 524 -55.42 6.90 -13.50
N HIS A 525 -56.56 6.56 -12.85
CA HIS A 525 -57.81 7.37 -12.75
C HIS A 525 -58.98 6.62 -12.04
N ARG A 526 -59.56 7.20 -10.97
CA ARG A 526 -60.96 7.73 -10.80
C ARG A 526 -62.10 6.72 -10.52
N GLN A 527 -62.81 6.84 -9.37
CA GLN A 527 -64.21 7.33 -9.21
C GLN A 527 -64.79 7.20 -7.78
N HIS A 528 -65.86 7.98 -7.52
CA HIS A 528 -66.50 8.42 -6.27
C HIS A 528 -67.56 7.47 -5.65
N HIS A 529 -67.87 7.59 -4.34
CA HIS A 529 -69.15 8.17 -3.78
C HIS A 529 -69.40 7.94 -2.26
N HIS A 530 -69.92 9.00 -1.59
CA HIS A 530 -70.85 9.16 -0.42
C HIS A 530 -70.69 8.33 0.88
N GLY A 531 -70.99 8.79 2.12
CA GLY A 531 -71.60 10.00 2.71
C GLY A 531 -72.13 9.71 4.16
N HIS A 532 -72.33 10.77 4.97
CA HIS A 532 -73.08 10.91 6.26
C HIS A 532 -72.41 10.75 7.67
N GLU A 533 -72.18 11.91 8.32
CA GLU A 533 -72.75 12.45 9.60
C GLU A 533 -73.18 11.51 10.77
N GLN A 534 -72.77 11.77 12.02
CA GLN A 534 -73.36 12.73 13.01
C GLN A 534 -72.77 12.62 14.45
N ASP A 535 -73.00 13.70 15.22
CA ASP A 535 -72.53 14.18 16.54
C ASP A 535 -72.53 13.29 17.82
N ALA A 536 -71.64 13.62 18.78
CA ALA A 536 -71.99 14.12 20.15
C ALA A 536 -70.78 14.12 21.16
N ARG A 537 -70.64 15.21 21.94
CA ARG A 537 -69.87 15.37 23.22
C ARG A 537 -70.92 15.55 24.38
N PRO A 538 -70.62 15.69 25.72
CA PRO A 538 -69.37 16.10 26.40
C PRO A 538 -69.07 15.58 27.87
N ALA A 539 -67.93 16.08 28.43
CA ALA A 539 -67.63 16.40 29.86
C ALA A 539 -67.30 15.23 30.85
N ARG A 540 -66.44 15.31 31.90
CA ARG A 540 -65.67 16.38 32.59
C ARG A 540 -64.68 15.74 33.62
N HIS A 541 -63.59 16.47 33.95
CA HIS A 541 -62.88 16.58 35.26
C HIS A 541 -62.08 15.41 35.88
N GLN A 542 -60.74 15.58 36.07
CA GLN A 542 -60.07 16.04 37.31
C GLN A 542 -58.53 15.77 37.25
N GLU A 543 -57.72 16.84 37.35
CA GLU A 543 -56.37 16.85 37.95
C GLU A 543 -56.50 17.35 39.42
N PRO A 544 -55.47 17.47 40.29
CA PRO A 544 -54.01 17.20 40.16
C PRO A 544 -53.37 16.48 41.39
N ARG A 545 -52.05 16.17 41.34
CA ARG A 545 -51.04 16.73 42.29
C ARG A 545 -49.62 16.19 42.07
N ALA A 546 -48.68 17.12 42.21
CA ALA A 546 -47.25 17.02 42.12
C ALA A 546 -46.56 16.70 43.46
N SER A 547 -45.28 16.31 43.41
CA SER A 547 -44.14 16.73 44.25
C SER A 547 -43.06 15.63 44.29
N SER A 548 -41.76 15.85 44.45
CA SER A 548 -40.88 17.01 44.24
C SER A 548 -39.41 16.56 44.51
N ILE A 549 -38.48 17.13 43.74
CA ILE A 549 -37.17 17.68 44.16
C ILE A 549 -36.02 16.76 44.64
N GLY A 550 -34.89 16.93 43.93
CA GLY A 550 -33.52 16.87 44.46
C GLY A 550 -32.56 17.59 43.51
N ARG A 551 -32.29 18.88 43.76
CA ARG A 551 -31.42 19.79 42.98
C ARG A 551 -29.94 19.63 43.32
N GLY A 552 -29.08 19.94 42.36
CA GLY A 552 -27.70 20.40 42.57
C GLY A 552 -27.14 21.11 41.33
N GLN A 553 -27.28 22.44 41.28
CA GLN A 553 -26.69 23.34 40.27
C GLN A 553 -25.17 23.51 40.50
N ILE A 554 -24.40 23.87 39.47
CA ILE A 554 -23.67 25.15 39.37
C ILE A 554 -23.20 25.43 37.92
N ARG A 555 -23.81 26.50 37.38
CA ARG A 555 -23.37 27.61 36.51
C ARG A 555 -22.46 27.43 35.28
N SER A 556 -23.04 27.94 34.19
CA SER A 556 -22.48 28.46 32.94
C SER A 556 -21.75 29.81 33.08
N LYS A 557 -20.92 30.12 32.07
CA LYS A 557 -20.69 31.41 31.35
C LYS A 557 -19.50 31.14 30.39
N GLY A 558 -19.42 31.56 29.14
CA GLY A 558 -20.20 32.42 28.27
C GLY A 558 -19.42 32.55 26.95
N ARG A 559 -20.14 32.72 25.84
CA ARG A 559 -19.65 32.84 24.45
C ARG A 559 -18.73 34.06 24.25
N ASN A 560 -17.93 34.04 23.18
CA ASN A 560 -17.92 35.12 22.19
C ASN A 560 -17.36 34.63 20.84
N TRP A 561 -18.03 35.09 19.78
CA TRP A 561 -17.73 34.95 18.36
C TRP A 561 -17.71 36.37 17.77
N VAL A 562 -17.13 36.50 16.57
CA VAL A 562 -17.23 37.59 15.57
C VAL A 562 -16.15 38.68 15.69
N PRO A 563 -15.66 39.28 14.57
CA PRO A 563 -16.01 39.08 13.15
C PRO A 563 -14.99 38.30 12.31
#